data_AF-A0A930HT20-F1
#
_entry.id   AF-A0A930HT20-F1
#
_cell.length_a   1.000
_cell.length_b   1.000
_cell.length_c   1.000
_cell.angle_alpha   90.00
_cell.angle_beta   90.00
_cell.angle_gamma   90.00
#
_symmetry.space_group_name_H-M   'P 1'
#
loop_
_entity.id
_entity.type
_entity.pdbx_description
1 polymer ?
#
loop_
_entity_poly.entity_id
_entity_poly.type
_entity_poly.pdbx_seq_one_letter_code
_entity_poly.pdbx_strand_id
1 'polypeptide(L)' 'MNKDKEHGSERKQAEKPRWDNWHVRLPNPKDQQRAIDLFQRSGAETKSDFVRGRILGESFKVITVDKSAVEYYRK' A
#
# COMPACT_ATOMS: atom_id res chain seq x y z
N MET A 1 5.21 -10.11 -43.74
CA MET A 1 5.96 -9.25 -42.80
C MET A 1 4.99 -8.30 -42.13
N ASN A 2 4.98 -8.37 -40.80
CA ASN A 2 4.44 -7.48 -39.76
C ASN A 2 3.07 -6.82 -39.97
N LYS A 3 2.06 -7.45 -39.35
CA LYS A 3 0.78 -6.85 -39.00
C LYS A 3 0.97 -6.26 -37.61
N ASP A 4 1.36 -5.00 -37.52
CA ASP A 4 1.48 -4.30 -36.24
C ASP A 4 0.11 -4.29 -35.57
N LYS A 5 -0.01 -5.08 -34.50
CA LYS A 5 -1.21 -5.15 -33.67
C LYS A 5 -1.27 -3.84 -32.89
N GLU A 6 -2.10 -2.92 -33.38
CA GLU A 6 -2.59 -1.80 -32.58
C GLU A 6 -3.24 -2.37 -31.33
N HIS A 7 -2.53 -2.34 -30.21
CA HIS A 7 -3.12 -2.51 -28.88
C HIS A 7 -3.82 -1.19 -28.52
N GLY A 8 -4.84 -0.84 -29.30
CA GLY A 8 -5.85 0.11 -28.89
C GLY A 8 -6.55 -0.48 -27.68
N SER A 9 -6.15 -0.04 -26.49
CA SER A 9 -6.87 -0.33 -25.27
C SER A 9 -8.19 0.44 -25.33
N GLU A 10 -9.16 -0.11 -26.06
CA GLU A 10 -10.55 0.28 -25.92
C GLU A 10 -10.88 0.21 -24.43
N ARG A 11 -11.01 1.39 -23.82
CA ARG A 11 -11.50 1.51 -22.46
C ARG A 11 -12.92 0.99 -22.51
N LYS A 12 -13.10 -0.29 -22.22
CA LYS A 12 -14.43 -0.89 -21.99
C LYS A 12 -15.09 -0.01 -20.95
N GLN A 13 -16.13 0.73 -21.36
CA GLN A 13 -16.98 1.45 -20.42
C GLN A 13 -17.50 0.41 -19.44
N ALA A 14 -17.18 0.59 -18.16
CA ALA A 14 -17.75 -0.26 -17.13
C ALA A 14 -19.26 0.04 -17.13
N GLU A 15 -20.08 -0.92 -17.58
CA GLU A 15 -21.55 -0.83 -17.61
C GLU A 15 -22.17 -0.51 -16.24
N LYS A 16 -21.39 -0.67 -15.16
CA LYS A 16 -21.77 -0.36 -13.79
C LYS A 16 -20.64 0.41 -13.11
N PRO A 17 -20.94 1.42 -12.27
CA PRO A 17 -19.93 2.05 -11.44
C PRO A 17 -19.27 0.97 -10.56
N ARG A 18 -17.94 0.91 -10.61
CA ARG A 18 -17.13 0.03 -9.75
C ARG A 18 -17.18 0.54 -8.31
N TRP A 19 -18.27 0.21 -7.62
CA TRP A 19 -18.51 0.50 -6.20
C TRP A 19 -17.49 -0.17 -5.27
N ASP A 20 -16.76 -1.15 -5.80
CA ASP A 20 -15.66 -1.89 -5.18
C ASP A 20 -14.31 -1.16 -5.30
N ASN A 21 -14.17 -0.17 -6.20
CA ASN A 21 -12.90 0.52 -6.42
C ASN A 21 -12.81 1.78 -5.53
N TRP A 22 -12.21 1.64 -4.36
CA TRP A 22 -12.15 2.69 -3.35
C TRP A 22 -10.86 3.50 -3.47
N HIS A 23 -11.00 4.81 -3.69
CA HIS A 23 -9.89 5.76 -3.67
C HIS A 23 -10.01 6.69 -2.46
N VAL A 24 -9.04 6.63 -1.55
CA VAL A 24 -8.94 7.56 -0.42
C VAL A 24 -7.96 8.68 -0.78
N ARG A 25 -8.43 9.93 -0.77
CA ARG A 25 -7.54 11.10 -0.80
C ARG A 25 -7.20 11.49 0.63
N LEU A 26 -5.91 11.64 0.92
CA LEU A 26 -5.42 12.21 2.16
C LEU A 26 -5.05 13.68 1.86
N PRO A 27 -5.95 14.64 2.07
CA PRO A 27 -5.73 16.03 1.65
C PRO A 27 -4.66 16.73 2.48
N ASN A 28 -4.44 16.28 3.71
CA ASN A 28 -3.41 16.79 4.60
C ASN A 28 -2.08 16.04 4.38
N PRO A 29 -0.99 16.74 3.98
CA PRO A 29 0.31 16.12 3.79
C PRO A 29 0.87 15.42 5.04
N LYS A 30 0.55 15.92 6.25
CA LYS A 30 0.99 15.28 7.49
C LYS A 30 0.36 13.90 7.68
N ASP A 31 -0.90 13.74 7.27
CA ASP A 31 -1.60 12.46 7.36
C ASP A 31 -1.07 11.47 6.32
N GLN A 32 -0.67 11.96 5.13
CA GLN A 32 0.05 11.15 4.15
C GLN A 32 1.36 10.60 4.72
N GLN A 33 2.18 11.47 5.31
CA GLN A 33 3.44 11.06 5.91
C GLN A 33 3.22 10.04 7.03
N ARG A 34 2.25 10.29 7.91
CA ARG A 34 1.90 9.36 8.99
C ARG A 34 1.46 7.99 8.47
N ALA A 35 0.67 7.93 7.40
CA ALA A 35 0.26 6.68 6.78
C ALA A 35 1.45 5.91 6.17
N ILE A 36 2.39 6.62 5.56
CA ILE A 36 3.63 6.05 5.01
C ILE A 36 4.50 5.46 6.13
N ASP A 37 4.71 6.21 7.22
CA ASP A 37 5.53 5.75 8.34
C ASP A 37 4.90 4.53 9.03
N LEU A 38 3.58 4.51 9.18
CA LEU A 38 2.86 3.36 9.72
C LEU A 38 2.98 2.14 8.81
N PHE A 39 2.87 2.31 7.49
CA PHE A 39 3.06 1.23 6.53
C PHE A 39 4.46 0.62 6.66
N GLN A 40 5.51 1.45 6.66
CA GLN A 40 6.90 0.99 6.80
C GLN A 40 7.14 0.20 8.09
N ARG A 41 6.46 0.57 9.19
CA ARG A 41 6.57 -0.10 10.49
C ARG A 41 5.66 -1.31 10.65
N SER A 42 4.68 -1.48 9.77
CA SER A 42 3.67 -2.54 9.87
C SER A 42 4.19 -3.93 9.46
N GLY A 43 5.26 -3.97 8.66
CA GLY A 43 5.75 -5.21 8.05
C GLY A 43 4.79 -5.82 7.02
N ALA A 44 3.74 -5.11 6.61
CA ALA A 44 2.82 -5.55 5.57
C ALA A 44 3.53 -5.64 4.21
N GLU A 45 3.21 -6.68 3.44
CA GLU A 45 3.80 -6.91 2.12
C GLU A 45 3.37 -5.85 1.11
N THR A 46 2.10 -5.42 1.16
CA THR A 46 1.56 -4.40 0.26
C THR A 46 0.83 -3.29 1.01
N LYS A 47 0.70 -2.13 0.36
CA LYS A 47 -0.11 -1.00 0.85
C LYS A 47 -1.56 -1.40 1.05
N SER A 48 -2.09 -2.24 0.17
CA SER A 48 -3.47 -2.72 0.23
C SER A 48 -3.70 -3.58 1.47
N ASP A 49 -2.76 -4.45 1.81
CA ASP A 49 -2.86 -5.30 3.02
C ASP A 49 -2.80 -4.45 4.29
N PHE A 50 -1.90 -3.46 4.33
CA PHE A 50 -1.85 -2.50 5.42
C PHE A 50 -3.17 -1.72 5.61
N VAL A 51 -3.73 -1.17 4.52
CA VAL A 51 -4.98 -0.40 4.58
C VAL A 51 -6.16 -1.30 4.96
N ARG A 52 -6.23 -2.53 4.40
CA ARG A 52 -7.27 -3.52 4.76
C ARG A 52 -7.23 -3.82 6.25
N GLY A 53 -6.06 -4.13 6.80
CA GLY A 53 -5.91 -4.43 8.22
C GLY A 53 -6.28 -3.25 9.12
N ARG A 54 -5.99 -2.00 8.70
CA ARG A 54 -6.37 -0.81 9.48
C ARG A 54 -7.87 -0.50 9.45
N ILE A 55 -8.54 -0.71 8.31
CA ILE A 55 -9.99 -0.44 8.16
C ILE A 55 -10.83 -1.53 8.84
N LEU A 56 -10.41 -2.79 8.72
CA LEU A 56 -11.12 -3.94 9.31
C LEU A 56 -10.75 -4.22 10.76
N GLY A 57 -9.82 -3.44 11.35
CA GLY A 57 -9.41 -3.59 12.73
C GLY A 57 -8.56 -4.84 13.01
N GLU A 58 -7.91 -5.40 11.99
CA GLU A 58 -7.02 -6.54 12.15
C GLU A 58 -5.80 -6.15 13.02
N SER A 59 -5.40 -7.05 13.91
CA SER A 59 -4.22 -6.85 14.75
C SER A 59 -2.94 -6.97 13.92
N PHE A 60 -2.09 -5.95 13.94
CA PHE A 60 -0.74 -6.02 13.36
C PHE A 60 0.33 -5.88 14.44
N LYS A 61 1.44 -6.59 14.27
CA LYS A 61 2.61 -6.49 15.17
C LYS A 61 3.47 -5.31 14.72
N VAL A 62 3.60 -4.29 15.57
CA VAL A 62 4.56 -3.20 15.33
C VAL A 62 5.94 -3.66 15.81
N ILE A 63 6.85 -3.96 14.88
CA ILE A 63 8.24 -4.25 15.23
C ILE A 63 9.00 -2.92 15.24
N THR A 64 9.34 -2.43 16.43
CA THR A 64 10.23 -1.27 16.57
C THR A 64 11.66 -1.76 16.71
N VAL A 65 12.52 -1.39 15.78
CA VAL A 65 13.97 -1.57 15.92
C VAL A 65 14.50 -0.37 16.70
N ASP A 66 15.04 -0.62 17.89
CA ASP A 66 15.83 0.38 18.61
C ASP A 66 17.14 0.60 17.85
N LYS A 67 17.27 1.77 17.21
CA LYS A 67 18.45 2.14 16.42
C LYS A 67 19.69 2.38 17.30
N SER A 68 19.52 2.54 18.61
CA SER A 68 20.64 2.62 19.56
C SER A 68 21.15 1.24 19.98
N ALA A 69 20.37 0.19 19.78
CA ALA A 69 20.72 -1.19 20.06
C ALA A 69 21.36 -1.85 18.83
N VAL A 70 22.55 -1.41 18.44
CA VAL A 70 23.42 -2.17 17.52
C VAL A 70 24.74 -2.46 18.20
N GLU A 71 24.81 -3.61 18.88
CA GLU A 71 26.05 -4.36 19.03
C GLU A 71 25.68 -5.85 19.11
N TYR A 72 25.81 -6.56 17.99
CA TYR A 72 25.80 -8.01 17.99
C TYR A 72 27.22 -8.48 17.66
N TYR A 73 28.07 -8.51 18.68
CA TYR A 73 29.37 -9.17 18.58
C TYR A 73 29.13 -10.67 18.38
N ARG A 74 29.50 -11.18 17.20
CA ARG A 74 29.66 -12.62 16.97
C ARG A 74 31.15 -12.92 16.94
N LYS A 75 31.63 -13.65 17.95
CA LYS A 75 32.97 -14.24 18.02
C LYS A 75 33.20 -15.23 16.88
#